data_AF-A0A525CG19-F1
#
_entry.id   AF-A0A525CG19-F1
#
_cell.length_a   1.000
_cell.length_b   1.000
_cell.length_c   1.000
_cell.angle_alpha   90.00
_cell.angle_beta   90.00
_cell.angle_gamma   90.00
#
_symmetry.space_group_name_H-M   'P 1'
#
loop_
_entity.id
_entity.type
_entity.pdbx_description
1 polymer ?
#
loop_
_entity_poly.entity_id
_entity_poly.type
_entity_poly.pdbx_seq_one_letter_code
_entity_poly.pdbx_strand_id
1 'polypeptide(L)'
;MKTTIKRIFFLFLLLLIIIGIVYGYLYRINNKSAPLPSYTEFVESRDAAKSWIIANKDEILTDPNPMLWWMIKQSTLITKDEDLEKIYQAYTTNFHNTFPTSAWNKLIHPKRYFRINIDEVLQYPDYNQHIIYGLTCDNELAELDIIKEQNKASFCGTYHPISPACVTHQMMGIFFAQENNCLPKQEATQLMSYLQNKAIKQLEYDPRVVDVYLQRVLMLLLTNSKDNIQPIWIKRIIDAQLSDGGWGDFDDLINIGNYNELGFTKKSIGIRKPKSDFHATAQGLLIFSILANKQ
;
A
#
# COMPACT_ATOMS: atom_id res chain seq x y z
N MET A 1 -49.95 1.85 13.35
CA MET A 1 -48.98 0.98 12.65
C MET A 1 -48.64 1.47 11.23
N LYS A 2 -49.62 1.75 10.34
CA LYS A 2 -49.35 2.23 8.96
C LYS A 2 -48.56 3.55 8.88
N THR A 3 -48.70 4.46 9.85
CA THR A 3 -48.00 5.76 9.89
C THR A 3 -46.53 5.62 10.30
N THR A 4 -46.22 4.77 11.27
CA THR A 4 -44.85 4.51 11.74
C THR A 4 -43.99 3.87 10.65
N ILE A 5 -44.52 2.86 9.94
CA ILE A 5 -43.81 2.19 8.84
C ILE A 5 -43.46 3.18 7.72
N LYS A 6 -44.41 4.06 7.34
CA LYS A 6 -44.15 5.12 6.34
C LYS A 6 -43.03 6.08 6.77
N ARG A 7 -42.98 6.47 8.04
CA ARG A 7 -41.92 7.33 8.58
C ARG A 7 -40.55 6.65 8.56
N ILE A 8 -40.46 5.40 8.98
CA ILE A 8 -39.22 4.62 8.95
C ILE A 8 -38.72 4.47 7.51
N PHE A 9 -39.62 4.14 6.57
CA PHE A 9 -39.27 4.04 5.15
C PHE A 9 -38.75 5.37 4.60
N PHE A 10 -39.41 6.49 4.91
CA PHE A 10 -38.96 7.82 4.48
C PHE A 10 -37.59 8.20 5.07
N LEU A 11 -37.34 7.89 6.35
CA LEU A 11 -36.04 8.12 6.98
C LEU A 11 -34.93 7.27 6.35
N PHE A 12 -35.22 5.99 6.04
CA PHE A 12 -34.29 5.12 5.34
C PHE A 12 -33.97 5.64 3.93
N LEU A 13 -34.99 6.06 3.18
CA LEU A 13 -34.81 6.64 1.85
C LEU A 13 -33.99 7.93 1.91
N LEU A 14 -34.28 8.82 2.87
CA LEU A 14 -33.52 10.04 3.08
C LEU A 14 -32.04 9.74 3.40
N LEU A 15 -31.78 8.75 4.26
CA LEU A 15 -30.41 8.31 4.57
C LEU A 15 -29.68 7.80 3.32
N LEU A 16 -30.32 6.98 2.49
CA LEU A 16 -29.74 6.51 1.23
C LEU A 16 -29.43 7.66 0.27
N ILE A 17 -30.31 8.67 0.18
CA ILE A 17 -30.09 9.86 -0.64
C ILE A 17 -28.87 10.64 -0.11
N ILE A 18 -28.77 10.85 1.20
CA ILE A 18 -27.61 11.53 1.81
C ILE A 18 -26.31 10.78 1.53
N ILE A 19 -26.30 9.45 1.72
CA ILE A 19 -25.12 8.62 1.40
C ILE A 19 -24.75 8.75 -0.08
N GLY A 20 -25.74 8.72 -0.98
CA GLY A 20 -25.52 8.88 -2.42
C GLY A 20 -24.94 10.24 -2.80
N ILE A 21 -25.42 11.32 -2.16
CA ILE A 21 -24.90 12.68 -2.38
C ILE A 21 -23.46 12.80 -1.87
N VAL A 22 -23.19 12.34 -0.64
CA VAL A 22 -21.85 12.37 -0.04
C VAL A 22 -20.88 11.54 -0.88
N TYR A 23 -21.26 10.33 -1.26
CA TYR A 23 -20.44 9.48 -2.13
C TYR A 23 -20.19 10.12 -3.49
N GLY A 24 -21.23 10.67 -4.13
CA GLY A 24 -21.10 11.36 -5.42
C GLY A 24 -20.16 12.57 -5.36
N TYR A 25 -20.20 13.32 -4.25
CA TYR A 25 -19.26 14.41 -4.00
C TYR A 25 -17.82 13.91 -3.83
N LEU A 26 -17.60 12.88 -3.01
CA LEU A 26 -16.28 12.28 -2.81
C LEU A 26 -15.71 11.67 -4.10
N TYR A 27 -16.54 10.95 -4.85
CA TYR A 27 -16.18 10.41 -6.17
C TYR A 27 -15.77 11.52 -7.14
N ARG A 28 -16.52 12.63 -7.17
CA ARG A 28 -16.20 13.79 -8.01
C ARG A 28 -14.88 14.43 -7.60
N ILE A 29 -14.62 14.62 -6.31
CA ILE A 29 -13.35 15.18 -5.84
C ILE A 29 -12.18 14.27 -6.19
N ASN A 30 -12.38 12.96 -6.02
CA ASN A 30 -11.35 11.96 -6.26
C ASN A 30 -10.94 11.82 -7.72
N ASN A 31 -11.84 12.18 -8.65
CA ASN A 31 -11.64 12.05 -10.10
C ASN A 31 -11.70 13.40 -10.83
N LYS A 32 -11.55 14.53 -10.11
CA LYS A 32 -11.51 15.85 -10.75
C LYS A 32 -10.20 16.01 -11.51
N SER A 33 -10.24 16.75 -12.62
CA SER A 33 -9.01 17.21 -13.27
C SER A 33 -8.21 18.09 -12.31
N ALA A 34 -6.90 17.82 -12.22
CA ALA A 34 -5.96 18.57 -11.42
C ALA A 34 -4.63 18.66 -12.19
N PRO A 35 -3.86 19.75 -12.04
CA PRO A 35 -2.51 19.78 -12.56
C PRO A 35 -1.65 18.71 -11.88
N LEU A 36 -0.64 18.21 -12.61
CA LEU A 36 0.40 17.39 -12.00
C LEU A 36 1.11 18.21 -10.92
N PRO A 37 1.28 17.68 -9.69
CA PRO A 37 2.08 18.38 -8.70
C PRO A 37 3.50 18.62 -9.21
N SER A 38 4.08 19.71 -8.77
CA SER A 38 5.41 20.13 -9.17
C SER A 38 6.49 19.18 -8.65
N TYR A 39 7.66 19.21 -9.29
CA TYR A 39 8.84 18.50 -8.81
C TYR A 39 9.21 18.90 -7.37
N THR A 40 9.06 20.18 -7.03
CA THR A 40 9.31 20.69 -5.67
C THR A 40 8.38 20.05 -4.66
N GLU A 41 7.08 19.95 -4.94
CA GLU A 41 6.12 19.28 -4.05
C GLU A 41 6.48 17.80 -3.82
N PHE A 42 7.01 17.09 -4.84
CA PHE A 42 7.49 15.72 -4.67
C PHE A 42 8.71 15.64 -3.74
N VAL A 43 9.68 16.55 -3.92
CA VAL A 43 10.88 16.60 -3.07
C VAL A 43 10.51 16.95 -1.63
N GLU A 44 9.67 17.95 -1.42
CA GLU A 44 9.23 18.38 -0.09
C GLU A 44 8.49 17.25 0.65
N SER A 45 7.56 16.57 -0.04
CA SER A 45 6.81 15.45 0.56
C SER A 45 7.74 14.29 0.93
N ARG A 46 8.71 13.95 0.07
CA ARG A 46 9.73 12.93 0.34
C ARG A 46 10.59 13.30 1.55
N ASP A 47 11.08 14.54 1.60
CA ASP A 47 12.03 14.98 2.62
C ASP A 47 11.35 15.13 4.00
N ALA A 48 10.06 15.50 4.01
CA ALA A 48 9.22 15.44 5.21
C ALA A 48 9.05 13.99 5.70
N ALA A 49 8.79 13.04 4.80
CA ALA A 49 8.70 11.61 5.13
C ALA A 49 10.01 11.05 5.70
N LYS A 50 11.15 11.41 5.07
CA LYS A 50 12.49 11.07 5.58
C LYS A 50 12.68 11.61 6.99
N SER A 51 12.34 12.88 7.22
CA SER A 51 12.49 13.53 8.52
C SER A 51 11.67 12.82 9.59
N TRP A 52 10.43 12.42 9.27
CA TRP A 52 9.60 11.62 10.16
C TRP A 52 10.25 10.27 10.51
N ILE A 53 10.76 9.54 9.52
CA ILE A 53 11.43 8.25 9.73
C ILE A 53 12.65 8.39 10.64
N ILE A 54 13.47 9.42 10.44
CA ILE A 54 14.64 9.68 11.29
C ILE A 54 14.21 10.01 12.73
N ALA A 55 13.20 10.86 12.88
CA ALA A 55 12.69 11.28 14.19
C ALA A 55 12.06 10.12 14.98
N ASN A 56 11.49 9.13 14.30
CA ASN A 56 10.80 7.98 14.90
C ASN A 56 11.61 6.67 14.80
N LYS A 57 12.90 6.74 14.46
CA LYS A 57 13.74 5.57 14.16
C LYS A 57 13.72 4.49 15.25
N ASP A 58 13.71 4.90 16.52
CA ASP A 58 13.81 3.97 17.65
C ASP A 58 12.52 3.14 17.81
N GLU A 59 11.35 3.74 17.54
CA GLU A 59 10.06 3.03 17.52
C GLU A 59 9.99 2.09 16.31
N ILE A 60 10.27 2.59 15.11
CA ILE A 60 10.07 1.82 13.88
C ILE A 60 11.07 0.66 13.74
N LEU A 61 12.27 0.74 14.32
CA LEU A 61 13.25 -0.36 14.32
C LEU A 61 12.76 -1.62 15.05
N THR A 62 11.68 -1.51 15.81
CA THR A 62 11.00 -2.65 16.44
C THR A 62 9.96 -3.32 15.53
N ASP A 63 9.60 -2.70 14.40
CA ASP A 63 8.63 -3.25 13.46
C ASP A 63 9.26 -4.42 12.67
N PRO A 64 8.72 -5.65 12.80
CA PRO A 64 9.30 -6.82 12.17
C PRO A 64 8.98 -6.93 10.68
N ASN A 65 8.12 -6.08 10.10
CA ASN A 65 7.60 -6.24 8.74
C ASN A 65 8.67 -5.91 7.67
N PRO A 66 9.24 -6.93 7.01
CA PRO A 66 10.36 -6.73 6.08
C PRO A 66 9.95 -6.02 4.79
N MET A 67 8.66 -6.05 4.42
CA MET A 67 8.19 -5.35 3.24
C MET A 67 8.27 -3.83 3.37
N LEU A 68 8.07 -3.27 4.57
CA LEU A 68 8.22 -1.84 4.81
C LEU A 68 9.67 -1.42 4.71
N TRP A 69 10.56 -2.22 5.27
CA TRP A 69 11.99 -2.00 5.19
C TRP A 69 12.54 -2.16 3.78
N TRP A 70 11.96 -3.04 2.96
CA TRP A 70 12.24 -3.05 1.53
C TRP A 70 11.87 -1.72 0.86
N MET A 71 10.77 -1.08 1.23
CA MET A 71 10.41 0.24 0.70
C MET A 71 11.45 1.30 1.08
N ILE A 72 11.92 1.30 2.34
CA ILE A 72 13.02 2.16 2.78
C ILE A 72 14.28 1.91 1.93
N LYS A 73 14.64 0.64 1.71
CA LYS A 73 15.79 0.28 0.88
C LYS A 73 15.65 0.74 -0.57
N GLN A 74 14.47 0.58 -1.18
CA GLN A 74 14.24 1.08 -2.54
C GLN A 74 14.41 2.60 -2.60
N SER A 75 13.90 3.33 -1.60
CA SER A 75 14.13 4.77 -1.49
C SER A 75 15.61 5.11 -1.41
N THR A 76 16.43 4.40 -0.61
CA THR A 76 17.87 4.69 -0.52
C THR A 76 18.60 4.44 -1.83
N LEU A 77 18.18 3.42 -2.60
CA LEU A 77 18.75 3.15 -3.92
C LEU A 77 18.44 4.25 -4.93
N ILE A 78 17.24 4.84 -4.86
CA ILE A 78 16.81 5.92 -5.75
C ILE A 78 17.49 7.24 -5.38
N THR A 79 17.48 7.61 -4.10
CA THR A 79 17.92 8.93 -3.64
C THR A 79 19.40 9.00 -3.24
N LYS A 80 20.04 7.85 -3.03
CA LYS A 80 21.39 7.71 -2.45
C LYS A 80 21.50 8.35 -1.06
N ASP A 81 20.42 8.27 -0.28
CA ASP A 81 20.36 8.87 1.05
C ASP A 81 21.11 8.04 2.12
N GLU A 82 22.20 8.59 2.65
CA GLU A 82 23.05 7.89 3.62
C GLU A 82 22.40 7.71 5.00
N ASP A 83 21.51 8.61 5.40
CA ASP A 83 20.84 8.52 6.72
C ASP A 83 19.84 7.37 6.73
N LEU A 84 19.02 7.29 5.68
CA LEU A 84 18.10 6.17 5.50
C LEU A 84 18.84 4.84 5.35
N GLU A 85 20.00 4.84 4.66
CA GLU A 85 20.80 3.62 4.52
C GLU A 85 21.33 3.14 5.88
N LYS A 86 21.78 4.04 6.76
CA LYS A 86 22.21 3.69 8.13
C LYS A 86 21.06 3.09 8.94
N ILE A 87 19.85 3.67 8.86
CA ILE A 87 18.67 3.12 9.57
C ILE A 87 18.31 1.73 9.03
N TYR A 88 18.31 1.55 7.70
CA TYR A 88 18.08 0.24 7.09
C TYR A 88 19.13 -0.80 7.52
N GLN A 89 20.41 -0.43 7.58
CA GLN A 89 21.47 -1.31 8.05
C GLN A 89 21.28 -1.73 9.53
N ALA A 90 20.82 -0.82 10.38
CA ALA A 90 20.46 -1.15 11.76
C ALA A 90 19.30 -2.16 11.82
N TYR A 91 18.24 -1.95 11.04
CA TYR A 91 17.14 -2.91 10.92
C TYR A 91 17.63 -4.28 10.48
N THR A 92 18.35 -4.37 9.36
CA THR A 92 18.78 -5.65 8.79
C THR A 92 19.68 -6.44 9.73
N THR A 93 20.55 -5.75 10.49
CA THR A 93 21.36 -6.38 11.55
C THR A 93 20.47 -6.96 12.65
N ASN A 94 19.49 -6.20 13.15
CA ASN A 94 18.55 -6.67 14.17
C ASN A 94 17.68 -7.83 13.67
N PHE A 95 17.14 -7.70 12.46
CA PHE A 95 16.30 -8.71 11.83
C PHE A 95 17.06 -10.02 11.63
N HIS A 96 18.30 -9.98 11.14
CA HIS A 96 19.11 -11.19 10.96
C HIS A 96 19.42 -11.88 12.30
N ASN A 97 19.70 -11.11 13.35
CA ASN A 97 19.95 -11.67 14.68
C ASN A 97 18.69 -12.29 15.29
N THR A 98 17.52 -11.70 15.04
CA THR A 98 16.23 -12.15 15.61
C THR A 98 15.62 -13.30 14.82
N PHE A 99 15.74 -13.26 13.49
CA PHE A 99 15.10 -14.18 12.54
C PHE A 99 16.11 -14.75 11.53
N PRO A 100 17.17 -15.44 11.99
CA PRO A 100 18.28 -15.87 11.13
C PRO A 100 17.88 -16.84 10.01
N THR A 101 16.78 -17.56 10.20
CA THR A 101 16.27 -18.56 9.24
C THR A 101 15.07 -18.08 8.45
N SER A 102 14.59 -16.85 8.64
CA SER A 102 13.33 -16.45 8.05
C SER A 102 13.38 -16.42 6.52
N ALA A 103 12.30 -16.86 5.88
CA ALA A 103 12.14 -16.82 4.42
C ALA A 103 12.31 -15.40 3.85
N TRP A 104 12.00 -14.36 4.64
CA TRP A 104 12.15 -12.96 4.28
C TRP A 104 13.60 -12.49 4.15
N ASN A 105 14.58 -13.26 4.63
CA ASN A 105 15.99 -12.93 4.42
C ASN A 105 16.35 -12.82 2.92
N LYS A 106 15.60 -13.49 2.03
CA LYS A 106 15.77 -13.34 0.58
C LYS A 106 15.49 -11.91 0.09
N LEU A 107 14.53 -11.21 0.70
CA LEU A 107 14.22 -9.81 0.38
C LEU A 107 15.38 -8.87 0.79
N ILE A 108 15.97 -9.13 1.96
CA ILE A 108 17.04 -8.31 2.54
C ILE A 108 18.39 -8.59 1.87
N HIS A 109 18.65 -9.86 1.54
CA HIS A 109 19.91 -10.34 0.99
C HIS A 109 19.67 -11.12 -0.32
N PRO A 110 19.26 -10.47 -1.42
CA PRO A 110 18.80 -11.15 -2.64
C PRO A 110 19.86 -12.06 -3.29
N LYS A 111 21.14 -11.77 -3.07
CA LYS A 111 22.27 -12.54 -3.62
C LYS A 111 22.67 -13.76 -2.78
N ARG A 112 22.18 -13.90 -1.55
CA ARG A 112 22.50 -15.05 -0.70
C ARG A 112 21.54 -16.20 -1.03
N TYR A 113 22.08 -17.41 -0.98
CA TYR A 113 21.27 -18.62 -1.01
C TYR A 113 20.61 -18.81 0.35
N PHE A 114 19.30 -19.08 0.35
CA PHE A 114 18.55 -19.43 1.55
C PHE A 114 17.74 -20.67 1.24
N ARG A 115 17.85 -21.69 2.11
CA ARG A 115 16.91 -22.80 2.08
C ARG A 115 15.62 -22.31 2.73
N ILE A 116 14.52 -22.35 1.98
CA ILE A 116 13.21 -21.96 2.49
C ILE A 116 12.70 -23.04 3.44
N ASN A 117 12.23 -22.61 4.60
CA ASN A 117 11.48 -23.45 5.52
C ASN A 117 10.00 -23.36 5.15
N ILE A 118 9.48 -24.37 4.44
CA ILE A 118 8.09 -24.37 3.96
C ILE A 118 7.10 -24.32 5.12
N ASP A 119 7.40 -25.00 6.24
CA ASP A 119 6.55 -24.98 7.43
C ASP A 119 6.40 -23.58 8.03
N GLU A 120 7.46 -22.75 7.95
CA GLU A 120 7.40 -21.33 8.34
C GLU A 120 6.49 -20.55 7.37
N VAL A 121 6.69 -20.74 6.06
CA VAL A 121 5.93 -20.01 5.04
C VAL A 121 4.43 -20.28 5.15
N LEU A 122 4.04 -21.53 5.42
CA LEU A 122 2.65 -21.93 5.59
C LEU A 122 1.94 -21.25 6.79
N GLN A 123 2.68 -20.68 7.75
CA GLN A 123 2.10 -19.91 8.85
C GLN A 123 1.72 -18.48 8.45
N TYR A 124 2.20 -17.99 7.31
CA TYR A 124 1.89 -16.65 6.85
C TYR A 124 0.53 -16.56 6.16
N PRO A 125 -0.10 -15.38 6.14
CA PRO A 125 -1.21 -15.11 5.24
C PRO A 125 -0.86 -15.45 3.79
N ASP A 126 -1.86 -15.89 3.02
CA ASP A 126 -1.71 -16.31 1.62
C ASP A 126 -0.88 -15.35 0.75
N TYR A 127 -1.10 -14.04 0.88
CA TYR A 127 -0.37 -13.05 0.11
C TYR A 127 1.13 -12.99 0.45
N ASN A 128 1.49 -13.21 1.71
CA ASN A 128 2.89 -13.29 2.12
C ASN A 128 3.54 -14.55 1.54
N GLN A 129 2.81 -15.67 1.48
CA GLN A 129 3.29 -16.89 0.82
C GLN A 129 3.60 -16.61 -0.65
N HIS A 130 2.74 -15.85 -1.34
CA HIS A 130 2.93 -15.47 -2.75
C HIS A 130 4.08 -14.50 -2.98
N ILE A 131 4.26 -13.52 -2.11
CA ILE A 131 5.42 -12.64 -2.15
C ILE A 131 6.71 -13.44 -1.94
N ILE A 132 6.75 -14.35 -0.95
CA ILE A 132 7.92 -15.21 -0.70
C ILE A 132 8.19 -16.11 -1.90
N TYR A 133 7.16 -16.71 -2.50
CA TYR A 133 7.31 -17.44 -3.76
C TYR A 133 7.94 -16.54 -4.84
N GLY A 134 7.39 -15.34 -5.08
CA GLY A 134 7.92 -14.40 -6.06
C GLY A 134 9.37 -13.96 -5.81
N LEU A 135 9.82 -13.97 -4.55
CA LEU A 135 11.20 -13.65 -4.18
C LEU A 135 12.18 -14.81 -4.36
N THR A 136 11.70 -16.04 -4.27
CA THR A 136 12.54 -17.25 -4.12
C THR A 136 12.50 -18.15 -5.34
N CYS A 137 11.42 -18.11 -6.12
CA CYS A 137 11.09 -19.08 -7.16
C CYS A 137 11.18 -20.53 -6.67
N ASP A 138 10.85 -20.77 -5.40
CA ASP A 138 10.95 -22.10 -4.81
C ASP A 138 9.93 -23.07 -5.43
N ASN A 139 10.40 -24.24 -5.86
CA ASN A 139 9.57 -25.23 -6.56
C ASN A 139 8.49 -25.84 -5.67
N GLU A 140 8.76 -26.02 -4.38
CA GLU A 140 7.78 -26.60 -3.46
C GLU A 140 6.66 -25.59 -3.17
N LEU A 141 7.01 -24.30 -3.01
CA LEU A 141 6.01 -23.23 -2.95
C LEU A 141 5.19 -23.11 -4.23
N ALA A 142 5.81 -23.29 -5.40
CA ALA A 142 5.11 -23.26 -6.69
C ALA A 142 4.00 -24.32 -6.79
N GLU A 143 4.16 -25.44 -6.09
CA GLU A 143 3.19 -26.54 -6.10
C GLU A 143 2.00 -26.32 -5.17
N LEU A 144 2.06 -25.37 -4.24
CA LEU A 144 0.96 -25.06 -3.34
C LEU A 144 -0.25 -24.51 -4.11
N ASP A 145 -1.43 -25.06 -3.84
CA ASP A 145 -2.68 -24.65 -4.50
C ASP A 145 -2.93 -23.15 -4.33
N ILE A 146 -2.66 -22.60 -3.16
CA ILE A 146 -2.88 -21.18 -2.88
C ILE A 146 -1.96 -20.26 -3.71
N ILE A 147 -0.76 -20.71 -4.07
CA ILE A 147 0.16 -19.97 -4.95
C ILE A 147 -0.33 -20.06 -6.39
N LYS A 148 -0.74 -21.24 -6.84
CA LYS A 148 -1.35 -21.46 -8.16
C LYS A 148 -2.61 -20.61 -8.34
N GLU A 149 -3.44 -20.50 -7.30
CA GLU A 149 -4.63 -19.66 -7.31
C GLU A 149 -4.28 -18.17 -7.35
N GLN A 150 -3.28 -17.71 -6.59
CA GLN A 150 -2.79 -16.32 -6.65
C GLN A 150 -2.16 -15.94 -7.99
N ASN A 151 -1.77 -16.91 -8.82
CA ASN A 151 -1.35 -16.69 -10.19
C ASN A 151 -2.54 -16.62 -11.18
N LYS A 152 -3.78 -16.52 -10.70
CA LYS A 152 -5.01 -16.35 -11.52
C LYS A 152 -5.67 -15.00 -11.30
N ALA A 153 -6.22 -14.44 -12.38
CA ALA A 153 -6.97 -13.18 -12.37
C ALA A 153 -8.25 -13.21 -11.50
N SER A 154 -8.80 -14.40 -11.24
CA SER A 154 -10.01 -14.60 -10.44
C SER A 154 -9.75 -14.68 -8.93
N PHE A 155 -8.48 -14.74 -8.49
CA PHE A 155 -8.11 -15.00 -7.08
C PHE A 155 -8.86 -14.08 -6.10
N CYS A 156 -8.67 -12.77 -6.21
CA CYS A 156 -9.30 -11.83 -5.29
C CYS A 156 -10.83 -11.86 -5.35
N GLY A 157 -11.42 -12.11 -6.53
CA GLY A 157 -12.88 -12.23 -6.64
C GLY A 157 -13.43 -13.50 -5.98
N THR A 158 -12.63 -14.56 -5.92
CA THR A 158 -13.03 -15.88 -5.41
C THR A 158 -12.78 -16.00 -3.91
N TYR A 159 -11.58 -15.64 -3.46
CA TYR A 159 -11.12 -15.84 -2.08
C TYR A 159 -11.29 -14.60 -1.20
N HIS A 160 -11.28 -13.40 -1.79
CA HIS A 160 -11.23 -12.13 -1.05
C HIS A 160 -12.16 -11.04 -1.62
N PRO A 161 -13.44 -11.33 -1.87
CA PRO A 161 -14.32 -10.45 -2.67
C PRO A 161 -14.53 -9.05 -2.08
N ILE A 162 -14.30 -8.87 -0.78
CA ILE A 162 -14.46 -7.61 -0.05
C ILE A 162 -13.15 -7.04 0.48
N SER A 163 -12.02 -7.71 0.25
CA SER A 163 -10.72 -7.24 0.75
C SER A 163 -10.25 -6.05 -0.09
N PRO A 164 -10.07 -4.86 0.51
CA PRO A 164 -9.63 -3.69 -0.25
C PRO A 164 -8.18 -3.82 -0.75
N ALA A 165 -7.36 -4.65 -0.10
CA ALA A 165 -5.92 -4.79 -0.34
C ALA A 165 -5.54 -6.06 -1.13
N CYS A 166 -6.48 -6.97 -1.43
CA CYS A 166 -6.13 -8.21 -2.12
C CYS A 166 -5.44 -7.96 -3.46
N VAL A 167 -5.97 -7.03 -4.26
CA VAL A 167 -5.41 -6.72 -5.59
C VAL A 167 -3.98 -6.20 -5.47
N THR A 168 -3.70 -5.28 -4.53
CA THR A 168 -2.36 -4.72 -4.35
C THR A 168 -1.37 -5.76 -3.83
N HIS A 169 -1.80 -6.62 -2.89
CA HIS A 169 -0.99 -7.72 -2.40
C HIS A 169 -0.67 -8.75 -3.50
N GLN A 170 -1.66 -9.11 -4.32
CA GLN A 170 -1.46 -9.99 -5.47
C GLN A 170 -0.51 -9.36 -6.51
N MET A 171 -0.66 -8.06 -6.78
CA MET A 171 0.28 -7.32 -7.64
C MET A 171 1.71 -7.39 -7.09
N MET A 172 1.88 -7.28 -5.78
CA MET A 172 3.21 -7.30 -5.15
C MET A 172 3.89 -8.67 -5.33
N GLY A 173 3.17 -9.76 -5.14
CA GLY A 173 3.70 -11.11 -5.42
C GLY A 173 4.05 -11.31 -6.89
N ILE A 174 3.20 -10.86 -7.83
CA ILE A 174 3.50 -10.92 -9.27
C ILE A 174 4.69 -10.03 -9.65
N PHE A 175 4.80 -8.83 -9.06
CA PHE A 175 5.94 -7.94 -9.27
C PHE A 175 7.25 -8.64 -8.94
N PHE A 176 7.37 -9.25 -7.76
CA PHE A 176 8.58 -9.99 -7.41
C PHE A 176 8.80 -11.22 -8.29
N ALA A 177 7.73 -11.95 -8.63
CA ALA A 177 7.82 -13.09 -9.53
C ALA A 177 8.32 -12.68 -10.94
N GLN A 178 7.96 -11.49 -11.43
CA GLN A 178 8.48 -10.94 -12.68
C GLN A 178 9.97 -10.58 -12.55
N GLU A 179 10.35 -9.87 -11.49
CA GLU A 179 11.74 -9.47 -11.26
C GLU A 179 12.70 -10.66 -11.13
N ASN A 180 12.21 -11.78 -10.57
CA ASN A 180 13.00 -13.00 -10.39
C ASN A 180 12.75 -14.08 -11.45
N ASN A 181 11.90 -13.84 -12.45
CA ASN A 181 11.53 -14.81 -13.49
C ASN A 181 10.93 -16.12 -12.95
N CYS A 182 10.12 -16.06 -11.89
CA CYS A 182 9.45 -17.24 -11.32
C CYS A 182 8.24 -17.70 -12.16
N LEU A 183 7.74 -16.86 -13.07
CA LEU A 183 6.56 -17.16 -13.89
C LEU A 183 6.88 -16.95 -15.38
N PRO A 184 6.17 -17.64 -16.30
CA PRO A 184 6.25 -17.35 -17.72
C PRO A 184 5.95 -15.86 -17.97
N LYS A 185 6.89 -15.18 -18.65
CA LYS A 185 6.85 -13.71 -18.84
C LYS A 185 5.50 -13.23 -19.38
N GLN A 186 4.95 -13.91 -20.38
CA GLN A 186 3.67 -13.54 -21.00
C GLN A 186 2.50 -13.62 -20.01
N GLU A 187 2.41 -14.72 -19.25
CA GLU A 187 1.35 -14.92 -18.26
C GLU A 187 1.43 -13.88 -17.14
N ALA A 188 2.64 -13.65 -16.61
CA ALA A 188 2.86 -12.66 -15.57
C ALA A 188 2.53 -11.24 -16.04
N THR A 189 2.90 -10.86 -17.27
CA THR A 189 2.54 -9.56 -17.86
C THR A 189 1.03 -9.41 -18.03
N GLN A 190 0.34 -10.43 -18.56
CA GLN A 190 -1.11 -10.39 -18.74
C GLN A 190 -1.85 -10.25 -17.39
N LEU A 191 -1.42 -11.02 -16.39
CA LEU A 191 -1.99 -10.93 -15.04
C LEU A 191 -1.72 -9.57 -14.42
N MET A 192 -0.48 -9.05 -14.52
CA MET A 192 -0.14 -7.72 -14.01
C MET A 192 -1.02 -6.64 -14.65
N SER A 193 -1.18 -6.64 -15.98
CA SER A 193 -2.06 -5.68 -16.67
C SER A 193 -3.53 -5.78 -16.23
N TYR A 194 -4.03 -6.99 -15.99
CA TYR A 194 -5.37 -7.17 -15.43
C TYR A 194 -5.48 -6.57 -14.02
N LEU A 195 -4.50 -6.83 -13.15
CA LEU A 195 -4.49 -6.32 -11.78
C LEU A 195 -4.31 -4.80 -11.71
N GLN A 196 -3.48 -4.21 -12.56
CA GLN A 196 -3.34 -2.77 -12.72
C GLN A 196 -4.69 -2.12 -13.05
N ASN A 197 -5.43 -2.67 -14.02
CA ASN A 197 -6.77 -2.18 -14.36
C ASN A 197 -7.77 -2.29 -13.19
N LYS A 198 -7.63 -3.32 -12.35
CA LYS A 198 -8.43 -3.44 -11.11
C LYS A 198 -8.04 -2.39 -10.08
N ALA A 199 -6.73 -2.15 -9.87
CA ALA A 199 -6.23 -1.15 -8.95
C ALA A 199 -6.64 0.27 -9.36
N ILE A 200 -6.59 0.59 -10.67
CA ILE A 200 -7.08 1.85 -11.24
C ILE A 200 -8.57 2.02 -10.92
N LYS A 201 -9.41 1.03 -11.21
CA LYS A 201 -10.85 1.09 -10.85
C LYS A 201 -11.05 1.25 -9.35
N GLN A 202 -10.29 0.54 -8.52
CA GLN A 202 -10.39 0.72 -7.08
C GLN A 202 -10.03 2.15 -6.66
N LEU A 203 -8.99 2.76 -7.24
CA LEU A 203 -8.65 4.16 -7.01
C LEU A 203 -9.76 5.11 -7.47
N GLU A 204 -10.44 4.84 -8.59
CA GLU A 204 -11.56 5.67 -9.08
C GLU A 204 -12.75 5.66 -8.11
N TYR A 205 -13.13 4.49 -7.59
CA TYR A 205 -14.36 4.29 -6.81
C TYR A 205 -14.19 4.34 -5.29
N ASP A 206 -12.97 4.18 -4.78
CA ASP A 206 -12.63 4.26 -3.35
C ASP A 206 -11.88 5.56 -3.04
N PRO A 207 -12.58 6.64 -2.65
CA PRO A 207 -12.00 7.96 -2.51
C PRO A 207 -11.22 8.16 -1.20
N ARG A 208 -11.03 7.12 -0.38
CA ARG A 208 -10.44 7.23 0.97
C ARG A 208 -8.92 7.16 0.87
N VAL A 209 -8.23 8.21 1.30
CA VAL A 209 -6.75 8.29 1.29
C VAL A 209 -6.17 7.65 2.56
N VAL A 210 -6.40 6.35 2.71
CA VAL A 210 -5.82 5.53 3.77
C VAL A 210 -4.74 4.60 3.19
N ASP A 211 -4.12 3.77 4.03
CA ASP A 211 -3.08 2.79 3.68
C ASP A 211 -3.24 2.17 2.26
N VAL A 212 -4.39 1.57 1.97
CA VAL A 212 -4.61 0.88 0.69
C VAL A 212 -4.58 1.80 -0.54
N TYR A 213 -4.88 3.09 -0.36
CA TYR A 213 -4.80 4.08 -1.43
C TYR A 213 -3.35 4.33 -1.85
N LEU A 214 -2.46 4.52 -0.87
CA LEU A 214 -1.02 4.65 -1.11
C LEU A 214 -0.47 3.37 -1.73
N GLN A 215 -0.84 2.19 -1.23
CA GLN A 215 -0.42 0.91 -1.82
C GLN A 215 -0.79 0.78 -3.30
N ARG A 216 -2.01 1.17 -3.70
CA ARG A 216 -2.45 1.11 -5.11
C ARG A 216 -1.59 2.01 -5.99
N VAL A 217 -1.38 3.26 -5.57
CA VAL A 217 -0.53 4.20 -6.31
C VAL A 217 0.90 3.70 -6.38
N LEU A 218 1.47 3.23 -5.27
CA LEU A 218 2.81 2.66 -5.22
C LEU A 218 2.97 1.48 -6.18
N MET A 219 2.02 0.53 -6.17
CA MET A 219 2.11 -0.63 -7.06
C MET A 219 1.96 -0.24 -8.54
N LEU A 220 1.15 0.77 -8.89
CA LEU A 220 1.09 1.29 -10.26
C LEU A 220 2.40 1.95 -10.69
N LEU A 221 3.07 2.68 -9.79
CA LEU A 221 4.40 3.25 -10.05
C LEU A 221 5.46 2.17 -10.29
N LEU A 222 5.50 1.15 -9.43
CA LEU A 222 6.49 0.07 -9.50
C LEU A 222 6.31 -0.84 -10.72
N THR A 223 5.09 -0.96 -11.25
CA THR A 223 4.76 -1.92 -12.32
C THR A 223 4.64 -1.25 -13.69
N ASN A 224 5.28 -0.10 -13.88
CA ASN A 224 5.29 0.66 -15.15
C ASN A 224 3.91 1.12 -15.64
N SER A 225 2.96 1.38 -14.73
CA SER A 225 1.64 1.93 -15.05
C SER A 225 1.49 3.39 -14.60
N LYS A 226 2.60 4.14 -14.57
CA LYS A 226 2.64 5.55 -14.14
C LYS A 226 1.70 6.45 -14.94
N ASP A 227 1.61 6.25 -16.26
CA ASP A 227 0.78 7.09 -17.14
C ASP A 227 -0.72 6.97 -16.88
N ASN A 228 -1.16 5.90 -16.21
CA ASN A 228 -2.56 5.71 -15.82
C ASN A 228 -2.89 6.33 -14.44
N ILE A 229 -1.90 6.88 -13.73
CA ILE A 229 -2.10 7.52 -12.44
C ILE A 229 -2.61 8.94 -12.66
N GLN A 230 -3.82 9.23 -12.21
CA GLN A 230 -4.36 10.57 -12.32
C GLN A 230 -3.59 11.54 -11.39
N PRO A 231 -3.23 12.75 -11.87
CA PRO A 231 -2.58 13.78 -11.06
C PRO A 231 -3.24 14.05 -9.71
N ILE A 232 -4.58 14.05 -9.68
CA ILE A 232 -5.36 14.26 -8.46
C ILE A 232 -5.05 13.19 -7.40
N TRP A 233 -4.77 11.95 -7.78
CA TRP A 233 -4.47 10.92 -6.81
C TRP A 233 -3.15 11.16 -6.09
N ILE A 234 -2.14 11.66 -6.80
CA ILE A 234 -0.87 12.07 -6.19
C ILE A 234 -1.07 13.30 -5.32
N LYS A 235 -1.80 14.31 -5.80
CA LYS A 235 -2.09 15.52 -5.01
C LYS A 235 -2.79 15.19 -3.70
N ARG A 236 -3.75 14.26 -3.73
CA ARG A 236 -4.46 13.80 -2.53
C ARG A 236 -3.55 13.09 -1.53
N ILE A 237 -2.54 12.33 -2.00
CA ILE A 237 -1.54 11.73 -1.10
C ILE A 237 -0.70 12.83 -0.45
N ILE A 238 -0.26 13.84 -1.21
CA ILE A 238 0.46 15.00 -0.65
C ILE A 238 -0.40 15.71 0.40
N ASP A 239 -1.66 15.99 0.09
CA ASP A 239 -2.59 16.67 0.99
C ASP A 239 -2.90 15.87 2.28
N ALA A 240 -2.79 14.54 2.22
CA ALA A 240 -2.97 13.65 3.36
C ALA A 240 -1.70 13.48 4.22
N GLN A 241 -0.58 14.11 3.85
CA GLN A 241 0.63 14.09 4.68
C GLN A 241 0.40 14.94 5.92
N LEU A 242 0.62 14.36 7.10
CA LEU A 242 0.46 15.07 8.36
C LEU A 242 1.59 16.08 8.56
N SER A 243 1.38 17.03 9.47
CA SER A 243 2.35 18.10 9.75
C SER A 243 3.66 17.62 10.36
N ASP A 244 3.72 16.38 10.86
CA ASP A 244 4.96 15.73 11.29
C ASP A 244 5.76 15.09 10.14
N GLY A 245 5.21 15.11 8.92
CA GLY A 245 5.82 14.56 7.70
C GLY A 245 5.45 13.10 7.41
N GLY A 246 4.70 12.42 8.28
CA GLY A 246 4.26 11.06 8.05
C GLY A 246 2.86 10.96 7.43
N TRP A 247 2.45 9.72 7.15
CA TRP A 247 1.07 9.36 6.82
C TRP A 247 0.55 8.36 7.84
N GLY A 248 -0.77 8.29 8.00
CA GLY A 248 -1.41 7.30 8.84
C GLY A 248 -2.58 6.62 8.16
N ASP A 249 -3.17 5.66 8.85
CA ASP A 249 -4.37 4.94 8.41
C ASP A 249 -5.69 5.74 8.54
N PHE A 250 -5.63 7.08 8.52
CA PHE A 250 -6.79 7.96 8.71
C PHE A 250 -6.84 9.06 7.65
N ASP A 251 -8.00 9.21 7.00
CA ASP A 251 -8.29 10.25 6.01
C ASP A 251 -9.33 11.21 6.61
N ASP A 252 -8.89 12.39 7.01
CA ASP A 252 -9.71 13.38 7.70
C ASP A 252 -10.67 14.11 6.74
N LEU A 253 -11.88 14.36 7.24
CA LEU A 253 -12.92 15.05 6.47
C LEU A 253 -13.31 16.37 7.13
N ILE A 254 -13.49 16.36 8.45
CA ILE A 254 -14.01 17.50 9.22
C ILE A 254 -13.34 17.54 10.59
N ASN A 255 -12.81 18.70 10.98
CA ASN A 255 -12.34 18.94 12.33
C ASN A 255 -13.54 19.14 13.30
N ILE A 256 -13.61 18.36 14.39
CA ILE A 256 -14.73 18.39 15.38
C ILE A 256 -14.28 19.00 16.73
N GLY A 257 -13.07 19.53 16.85
CA GLY A 257 -12.57 20.15 18.09
C GLY A 257 -11.07 20.06 18.24
N ASN A 258 -10.56 20.43 19.42
CA ASN A 258 -9.16 20.83 19.63
C ASN A 258 -8.07 19.94 19.01
N TYR A 259 -8.29 18.63 18.82
CA TYR A 259 -7.38 17.75 18.05
C TYR A 259 -8.08 16.50 17.45
N ASN A 260 -9.41 16.49 17.37
CA ASN A 260 -10.18 15.32 16.92
C ASN A 260 -10.86 15.63 15.59
N GLU A 261 -10.80 14.66 14.70
CA GLU A 261 -11.33 14.78 13.35
C GLU A 261 -12.29 13.64 13.05
N LEU A 262 -13.37 13.95 12.33
CA LEU A 262 -14.22 12.96 11.67
C LEU A 262 -13.55 12.58 10.37
N GLY A 263 -13.37 11.29 10.13
CA GLY A 263 -12.72 10.84 8.92
C GLY A 263 -12.92 9.35 8.67
N PHE A 264 -12.31 8.87 7.60
CA PHE A 264 -12.27 7.46 7.28
C PHE A 264 -11.11 6.79 8.01
N THR A 265 -11.41 5.63 8.59
CA THR A 265 -10.47 4.64 9.08
C THR A 265 -10.38 3.50 8.06
N LYS A 266 -9.47 2.54 8.27
CA LYS A 266 -9.43 1.29 7.48
C LYS A 266 -10.76 0.56 7.31
N LYS A 267 -11.64 0.62 8.32
CA LYS A 267 -12.88 -0.18 8.36
C LYS A 267 -14.16 0.64 8.19
N SER A 268 -14.17 1.89 8.62
CA SER A 268 -15.40 2.70 8.70
C SER A 268 -15.09 4.20 8.83
N ILE A 269 -16.12 5.00 9.10
CA ILE A 269 -15.97 6.37 9.59
C ILE A 269 -15.67 6.32 11.10
N GLY A 270 -14.85 7.24 11.60
CA GLY A 270 -14.51 7.34 13.03
C GLY A 270 -14.09 8.75 13.42
N ILE A 271 -14.05 9.00 14.73
CA ILE A 271 -13.54 10.24 15.32
C ILE A 271 -12.24 9.91 16.06
N ARG A 272 -11.11 10.45 15.60
CA ARG A 272 -9.82 10.28 16.28
C ARG A 272 -8.87 11.41 15.93
N LYS A 273 -7.76 11.47 16.64
CA LYS A 273 -6.61 12.29 16.28
C LYS A 273 -5.80 11.55 15.20
N PRO A 274 -5.53 12.16 14.03
CA PRO A 274 -4.61 11.59 13.05
C PRO A 274 -3.25 11.36 13.69
N LYS A 275 -2.66 10.20 13.40
CA LYS A 275 -1.31 9.86 13.84
C LYS A 275 -0.63 9.15 12.68
N SER A 276 0.58 9.60 12.37
CA SER A 276 1.45 8.94 11.41
C SER A 276 1.86 7.55 11.91
N ASP A 277 1.96 6.60 11.00
CA ASP A 277 2.47 5.26 11.25
C ASP A 277 3.54 4.87 10.22
N PHE A 278 4.37 3.89 10.59
CA PHE A 278 5.48 3.47 9.74
C PHE A 278 5.00 2.85 8.42
N HIS A 279 3.85 2.17 8.43
CA HIS A 279 3.32 1.44 7.29
C HIS A 279 2.97 2.39 6.14
N ALA A 280 2.14 3.40 6.41
CA ALA A 280 1.78 4.41 5.42
C ALA A 280 2.96 5.33 5.09
N THR A 281 3.81 5.66 6.06
CA THR A 281 4.96 6.56 5.82
C THR A 281 6.05 5.92 4.93
N ALA A 282 6.34 4.63 5.10
CA ALA A 282 7.27 3.93 4.22
C ALA A 282 6.77 3.88 2.76
N GLN A 283 5.46 3.70 2.57
CA GLN A 283 4.84 3.75 1.24
C GLN A 283 4.93 5.15 0.63
N GLY A 284 4.57 6.18 1.39
CA GLY A 284 4.66 7.58 0.98
C GLY A 284 6.11 7.97 0.60
N LEU A 285 7.08 7.62 1.44
CA LEU A 285 8.50 7.85 1.15
C LEU A 285 8.90 7.24 -0.20
N LEU A 286 8.54 5.98 -0.49
CA LEU A 286 8.91 5.34 -1.75
C LEU A 286 8.18 5.97 -2.95
N ILE A 287 6.89 6.27 -2.83
CA ILE A 287 6.13 6.98 -3.87
C ILE A 287 6.86 8.27 -4.26
N PHE A 288 7.18 9.12 -3.28
CA PHE A 288 7.82 10.39 -3.58
C PHE A 288 9.30 10.28 -3.90
N SER A 289 9.98 9.21 -3.49
CA SER A 289 11.33 8.90 -4.00
C SER A 289 11.30 8.62 -5.50
N ILE A 290 10.33 7.82 -5.98
CA ILE A 290 10.14 7.53 -7.41
C ILE A 290 9.77 8.80 -8.19
N LEU A 291 8.82 9.59 -7.68
CA LEU A 291 8.32 10.79 -8.36
C LEU A 291 9.32 11.95 -8.37
N ALA A 292 10.12 12.10 -7.31
CA ALA A 292 11.18 13.11 -7.22
C ALA A 292 12.50 12.69 -7.88
N ASN A 293 12.57 11.49 -8.47
CA ASN A 293 13.74 11.11 -9.26
C ASN A 293 13.57 11.62 -10.70
N LYS A 294 14.41 12.57 -11.11
CA LYS A 294 14.49 13.00 -12.50
C LYS A 294 15.08 11.83 -13.30
N GLN A 295 14.24 11.11 -14.03
CA GLN A 295 14.71 10.18 -15.07
C GLN A 295 15.37 10.96 -16.19
#